data_AF-A0A255R815-F1
#
_entry.id   AF-A0A255R815-F1
#
_cell.length_a   1.000
_cell.length_b   1.000
_cell.length_c   1.000
_cell.angle_alpha   90.00
_cell.angle_beta   90.00
_cell.angle_gamma   90.00
#
_symmetry.space_group_name_H-M   'P 1'
#
loop_
_entity.id
_entity.type
_entity.pdbx_description
1 polymer ?
#
loop_
_entity_poly.entity_id
_entity_poly.type
_entity_poly.pdbx_seq_one_letter_code
_entity_poly.pdbx_strand_id
1 'polypeptide(L)'
;MVAIDPEDPESVEQASSMISLSKVSAVVYDIIYRSWIRSKNSERVGARFRAFLDNAIRDFGENAEQYFEGLGNSSGADVDLEEAQIRQAVYLYWIGLPQNRRDHETLECELRRILNEALVQVKKSEVKGRRQDQ
;
A
#
# COMPACT_ATOMS: atom_id res chain seq x y z
N MET A 1 6.63 19.97 9.74
CA MET A 1 5.98 18.64 9.75
C MET A 1 4.70 18.81 10.52
N VAL A 2 3.54 18.59 9.89
CA VAL A 2 2.26 18.54 10.61
C VAL A 2 2.25 17.19 11.33
N ALA A 3 2.24 17.20 12.65
CA ALA A 3 2.02 16.00 13.43
C ALA A 3 0.55 15.62 13.28
N ILE A 4 0.27 14.57 12.51
CA ILE A 4 -1.09 14.03 12.38
C ILE A 4 -1.27 13.12 13.58
N ASP A 5 -2.04 13.57 14.56
CA ASP A 5 -2.49 12.73 15.66
C ASP A 5 -3.69 11.89 15.18
N PRO A 6 -3.59 10.54 15.18
CA PRO A 6 -4.66 9.66 14.72
C PRO A 6 -5.87 9.61 15.68
N GLU A 7 -5.72 10.06 16.93
CA GLU A 7 -6.78 10.12 17.93
C GLU A 7 -7.52 11.48 17.94
N ASP A 8 -6.93 12.53 17.36
CA ASP A 8 -7.57 13.84 17.21
C ASP A 8 -8.47 13.89 15.97
N PRO A 9 -9.80 14.05 16.13
CA PRO A 9 -10.73 14.12 15.00
C PRO A 9 -10.41 15.25 14.02
N GLU A 10 -9.88 16.38 14.50
CA GLU A 10 -9.59 17.55 13.65
C GLU A 10 -8.34 17.32 12.80
N SER A 11 -7.26 16.79 13.39
CA SER A 11 -6.06 16.35 12.67
C SER A 11 -6.35 15.24 11.66
N VAL A 12 -7.25 14.32 12.02
CA VAL A 12 -7.74 13.25 11.13
C VAL A 12 -8.56 13.81 9.97
N GLU A 13 -9.49 14.73 10.23
CA GLU A 13 -10.30 15.35 9.19
C GLU A 13 -9.41 16.14 8.23
N GLN A 14 -8.44 16.88 8.76
CA GLN A 14 -7.45 17.61 7.99
C GLN A 14 -6.56 16.65 7.16
N ALA A 15 -6.08 15.55 7.74
CA ALA A 15 -5.32 14.52 7.03
C ALA A 15 -6.15 13.83 5.93
N SER A 16 -7.41 13.50 6.22
CA SER A 16 -8.34 12.89 5.26
C SER A 16 -8.65 13.83 4.09
N SER A 17 -8.75 15.13 4.35
CA SER A 17 -8.94 16.15 3.32
C SER A 17 -7.72 16.30 2.40
N MET A 18 -6.52 16.00 2.91
CA MET A 18 -5.25 16.08 2.17
C MET A 18 -4.88 14.78 1.45
N ILE A 19 -5.26 13.64 2.01
CA ILE A 19 -4.96 12.30 1.49
C ILE A 19 -6.09 11.85 0.58
N SER A 20 -5.92 12.11 -0.71
CA SER A 20 -6.78 11.47 -1.69
C SER A 20 -6.43 9.98 -1.77
N LEU A 21 -7.39 9.10 -1.48
CA LEU A 21 -7.24 7.65 -1.64
C LEU A 21 -6.76 7.27 -3.06
N SER A 22 -7.10 8.09 -4.07
CA SER A 22 -6.59 7.94 -5.43
C SER A 22 -5.07 8.05 -5.55
N LYS A 23 -4.43 8.90 -4.72
CA LYS A 23 -2.96 9.03 -4.66
C LYS A 23 -2.34 7.78 -4.03
N VAL A 24 -2.97 7.19 -3.02
CA VAL A 24 -2.50 5.93 -2.41
C VAL A 24 -2.54 4.81 -3.45
N SER A 25 -3.65 4.68 -4.19
CA SER A 25 -3.74 3.71 -5.28
C SER A 25 -2.68 3.93 -6.36
N ALA A 26 -2.40 5.18 -6.72
CA ALA A 26 -1.37 5.53 -7.70
C ALA A 26 0.05 5.16 -7.23
N VAL A 27 0.35 5.35 -5.95
CA VAL A 27 1.63 4.96 -5.35
C VAL A 27 1.80 3.45 -5.39
N VAL A 28 0.81 2.68 -4.93
CA VAL A 28 0.83 1.21 -4.99
C VAL A 28 1.03 0.72 -6.43
N TYR A 29 0.34 1.35 -7.38
CA TYR A 29 0.49 1.03 -8.80
C TYR A 29 1.92 1.28 -9.33
N ASP A 30 2.50 2.46 -9.07
CA ASP A 30 3.84 2.82 -9.54
C ASP A 30 4.91 1.86 -9.01
N ILE A 31 4.82 1.47 -7.74
CA ILE A 31 5.80 0.57 -7.11
C ILE A 31 5.73 -0.83 -7.74
N ILE A 32 4.53 -1.39 -7.88
CA ILE A 32 4.32 -2.70 -8.52
C ILE A 32 4.80 -2.66 -9.97
N TYR A 33 4.47 -1.60 -10.70
CA TYR A 33 4.87 -1.43 -12.10
C TYR A 33 6.40 -1.38 -12.25
N ARG A 34 7.10 -0.62 -11.39
CA ARG A 34 8.57 -0.56 -11.38
C ARG A 34 9.20 -1.89 -10.98
N SER A 35 8.61 -2.63 -10.05
CA SER A 35 9.07 -3.97 -9.67
C SER A 35 8.91 -4.97 -10.83
N TRP A 36 7.81 -4.86 -11.58
CA TRP A 36 7.60 -5.62 -12.81
C TRP A 36 8.57 -5.25 -13.93
N ILE A 37 8.85 -3.98 -14.17
CA ILE A 37 9.83 -3.57 -15.19
C ILE A 37 11.19 -4.21 -14.92
N ARG A 38 11.61 -4.30 -13.65
CA ARG A 38 12.90 -4.88 -13.23
C ARG A 38 12.91 -6.41 -13.32
N SER A 39 11.84 -7.07 -12.89
CA SER A 39 11.80 -8.55 -12.82
C SER A 39 11.30 -9.22 -14.09
N LYS A 40 10.55 -8.51 -14.93
CA LYS A 40 9.84 -9.00 -16.12
C LYS A 40 8.95 -10.23 -15.86
N ASN A 41 8.53 -10.44 -14.61
CA ASN A 41 7.73 -11.58 -14.20
C ASN A 41 6.59 -11.12 -13.29
N SER A 42 5.41 -10.91 -13.87
CA SER A 42 4.22 -10.44 -13.14
C SER A 42 3.73 -11.39 -12.06
N GLU A 43 3.94 -12.71 -12.22
CA GLU A 43 3.53 -13.70 -11.22
C GLU A 43 4.38 -13.62 -9.96
N ARG A 44 5.70 -13.50 -10.12
CA ARG A 44 6.64 -13.34 -8.99
C ARG A 44 6.40 -12.03 -8.26
N VAL A 45 6.18 -10.93 -9.00
CA VAL A 45 5.81 -9.63 -8.40
C VAL A 45 4.48 -9.75 -7.67
N GLY A 46 3.48 -10.38 -8.27
CA GLY A 46 2.18 -10.59 -7.63
C GLY A 46 2.25 -11.37 -6.32
N ALA A 47 3.02 -12.45 -6.28
CA ALA A 47 3.23 -13.22 -5.05
C ALA A 47 3.92 -12.40 -3.96
N ARG A 48 4.97 -11.64 -4.33
CA ARG A 48 5.74 -10.80 -3.40
C ARG A 48 4.87 -9.70 -2.78
N PHE A 49 4.16 -8.93 -3.60
CA PHE A 49 3.34 -7.81 -3.11
C PHE A 49 2.11 -8.26 -2.33
N ARG A 50 1.57 -9.46 -2.61
CA ARG A 50 0.55 -10.07 -1.75
C ARG A 50 1.11 -10.40 -0.37
N ALA A 51 2.28 -11.03 -0.30
CA ALA A 51 2.92 -11.32 0.98
C ALA A 51 3.25 -10.04 1.76
N PHE A 52 3.71 -8.99 1.09
CA PHE A 52 3.91 -7.68 1.74
C PHE A 52 2.63 -7.10 2.30
N LEU A 53 1.54 -7.16 1.54
CA LEU A 53 0.26 -6.65 2.00
C LEU A 53 -0.30 -7.49 3.16
N ASP A 54 -0.21 -8.81 3.09
CA ASP A 54 -0.68 -9.71 4.16
C ASP A 54 0.10 -9.48 5.46
N ASN A 55 1.43 -9.31 5.38
CA ASN A 55 2.25 -8.94 6.54
C ASN A 55 1.87 -7.54 7.08
N ALA A 56 1.72 -6.56 6.20
CA ALA A 56 1.36 -5.20 6.57
C ALA A 56 0.00 -5.14 7.28
N ILE A 57 -1.01 -5.84 6.75
CA ILE A 57 -2.35 -5.90 7.36
C ILE A 57 -2.28 -6.61 8.71
N ARG A 58 -1.63 -7.78 8.80
CA ARG A 58 -1.51 -8.50 10.08
C ARG A 58 -0.87 -7.63 11.15
N ASP A 59 0.29 -7.04 10.85
CA ASP A 59 1.04 -6.22 11.79
C ASP A 59 0.26 -4.95 12.17
N PHE A 60 -0.54 -4.40 11.24
CA PHE A 60 -1.42 -3.26 11.50
C PHE A 60 -2.59 -3.61 12.43
N GLY A 61 -3.18 -4.81 12.26
CA GLY A 61 -4.32 -5.29 13.05
C GLY A 61 -3.96 -5.60 14.51
N GLU A 62 -2.70 -5.97 14.77
CA GLU A 62 -2.22 -6.25 16.12
C GLU A 62 -2.05 -4.97 16.96
N ASN A 63 -1.56 -3.89 16.36
CA ASN A 63 -1.45 -2.58 17.03
C ASN A 63 -1.17 -1.43 16.04
N ALA A 64 -2.18 -0.61 15.71
CA ALA A 64 -2.04 0.49 14.77
C ALA A 64 -1.07 1.60 15.23
N GLU A 65 -0.91 1.82 16.54
CA GLU A 65 0.01 2.81 17.09
C GLU A 65 1.47 2.36 16.96
N GLN A 66 1.76 1.11 17.36
CA GLN A 66 3.10 0.52 17.21
C GLN A 66 3.48 0.32 15.74
N TYR A 67 2.49 0.12 14.87
CA TYR A 67 2.73 0.03 13.43
C TYR A 67 3.36 1.33 12.89
N PHE A 68 2.93 2.49 13.37
CA PHE A 68 3.51 3.77 12.97
C PHE A 68 4.92 3.98 13.52
N GLU A 69 5.16 3.62 14.78
CA GLU A 69 6.50 3.67 15.39
C GLU A 69 7.48 2.73 14.67
N GLY A 70 6.99 1.56 14.24
CA GLY A 70 7.74 0.58 13.46
C GLY A 70 8.13 1.09 12.07
N LEU A 71 7.31 1.94 11.43
CA LEU A 71 7.66 2.58 10.16
C LEU A 71 8.89 3.49 10.31
N GLY A 72 8.99 4.26 11.40
CA GLY A 72 10.12 5.17 11.66
C GLY A 72 11.42 4.45 12.05
N ASN A 73 11.33 3.32 12.74
CA ASN A 73 12.50 2.53 13.18
C ASN A 73 13.03 1.56 12.13
N SER A 74 12.35 1.40 10.99
CA SER A 74 12.77 0.54 9.88
C SER A 74 14.01 1.02 9.10
N SER A 75 14.72 2.06 9.59
CA SER A 75 16.07 2.44 9.11
C SER A 75 17.15 1.37 9.36
N GLY A 76 16.82 0.32 10.12
CA GLY A 76 17.64 -0.87 10.32
C GLY A 76 17.63 -1.82 9.11
N ALA A 77 18.48 -1.53 8.13
CA ALA A 77 19.26 -2.45 7.29
C ALA A 77 18.66 -3.67 6.55
N ASP A 78 17.37 -4.05 6.64
CA ASP A 78 16.89 -5.25 5.92
C ASP A 78 15.42 -5.24 5.48
N VAL A 79 14.68 -4.15 5.68
CA VAL A 79 13.31 -4.04 5.14
C VAL A 79 13.40 -3.65 3.67
N ASP A 80 12.89 -4.53 2.82
CA ASP A 80 12.71 -4.28 1.40
C ASP A 80 12.01 -2.94 1.18
N LEU A 81 12.61 -2.05 0.40
CA LEU A 81 12.04 -0.72 0.12
C LEU A 81 10.61 -0.83 -0.41
N GLU A 82 10.31 -1.88 -1.18
CA GLU A 82 8.97 -2.15 -1.70
C GLU A 82 7.99 -2.53 -0.59
N GLU A 83 8.42 -3.31 0.41
CA GLU A 83 7.59 -3.67 1.57
C GLU A 83 7.32 -2.45 2.44
N ALA A 84 8.34 -1.64 2.72
CA ALA A 84 8.18 -0.41 3.50
C ALA A 84 7.17 0.55 2.85
N GLN A 85 7.21 0.67 1.52
CA GLN A 85 6.25 1.50 0.80
C GLN A 85 4.83 0.95 0.84
N ILE A 86 4.64 -0.37 0.78
CA ILE A 86 3.32 -1.00 0.98
C ILE A 86 2.83 -0.75 2.41
N ARG A 87 3.70 -0.90 3.41
CA ARG A 87 3.35 -0.64 4.80
C ARG A 87 2.92 0.80 5.02
N GLN A 88 3.63 1.75 4.41
CA GLN A 88 3.27 3.17 4.42
C GLN A 88 1.93 3.42 3.69
N ALA A 89 1.69 2.74 2.57
CA ALA A 89 0.43 2.86 1.84
C ALA A 89 -0.78 2.39 2.69
N VAL A 90 -0.63 1.29 3.45
CA VAL A 90 -1.66 0.82 4.41
C VAL A 90 -1.99 1.91 5.42
N TYR A 91 -0.96 2.50 6.05
CA TYR A 91 -1.14 3.55 7.04
C TYR A 91 -1.81 4.81 6.45
N LEU A 92 -1.32 5.28 5.30
CA LEU A 92 -1.90 6.44 4.59
C LEU A 92 -3.36 6.20 4.19
N TYR A 93 -3.68 4.98 3.76
CA TYR A 93 -5.06 4.62 3.42
C TYR A 93 -5.95 4.69 4.67
N TRP A 94 -5.50 4.12 5.79
CA TRP A 94 -6.24 4.13 7.06
C TRP A 94 -6.53 5.53 7.57
N ILE A 95 -5.52 6.41 7.63
CA ILE A 95 -5.73 7.78 8.11
C ILE A 95 -6.58 8.60 7.14
N GLY A 96 -6.55 8.27 5.84
CA GLY A 96 -7.40 8.86 4.82
C GLY A 96 -8.86 8.41 4.87
N LEU A 97 -9.17 7.31 5.57
CA LEU A 97 -10.55 6.86 5.77
C LEU A 97 -11.28 7.72 6.82
N PRO A 98 -12.56 8.07 6.59
CA PRO A 98 -13.43 8.62 7.62
C PRO A 98 -13.45 7.71 8.85
N GLN A 99 -13.46 8.27 10.07
CA GLN A 99 -13.40 7.51 11.32
C GLN A 99 -14.46 6.39 11.41
N ASN A 100 -15.66 6.63 10.90
CA ASN A 100 -16.75 5.65 10.87
C ASN A 100 -16.56 4.49 9.87
N ARG A 101 -15.49 4.51 9.06
CA ARG A 101 -15.10 3.45 8.12
C ARG A 101 -13.70 2.91 8.42
N ARG A 102 -13.11 3.32 9.55
CA ARG A 102 -11.84 2.81 10.05
C ARG A 102 -12.08 1.49 10.77
N ASP A 103 -12.35 0.46 9.98
CA ASP A 103 -12.39 -0.92 10.45
C ASP A 103 -11.43 -1.78 9.62
N HIS A 104 -10.87 -2.80 10.28
CA HIS A 104 -9.82 -3.63 9.71
C HIS A 104 -10.26 -4.36 8.44
N GLU A 105 -11.53 -4.76 8.38
CA GLU A 105 -12.11 -5.50 7.26
C GLU A 105 -12.26 -4.61 6.01
N THR A 106 -12.73 -3.37 6.18
CA THR A 106 -12.80 -2.37 5.11
C THR A 106 -11.40 -2.03 4.59
N LEU A 107 -10.43 -1.84 5.48
CA LEU A 107 -9.03 -1.56 5.10
C LEU A 107 -8.45 -2.71 4.27
N GLU A 108 -8.57 -3.95 4.76
CA GLU A 108 -8.10 -5.14 4.07
C GLU A 108 -8.77 -5.29 2.69
N CYS A 109 -10.10 -5.17 2.63
CA CYS A 109 -10.87 -5.33 1.40
C CYS A 109 -10.42 -4.33 0.32
N GLU A 110 -10.30 -3.05 0.68
CA GLU A 110 -9.91 -2.00 -0.26
C GLU A 110 -8.45 -2.12 -0.71
N LEU A 111 -7.52 -2.40 0.20
CA LEU A 111 -6.11 -2.57 -0.17
C LEU A 111 -5.90 -3.79 -1.06
N ARG A 112 -6.58 -4.91 -0.77
CA ARG A 112 -6.57 -6.09 -1.64
C ARG A 112 -7.14 -5.78 -3.02
N ARG A 113 -8.21 -4.96 -3.09
CA ARG A 113 -8.79 -4.51 -4.35
C ARG A 113 -7.79 -3.69 -5.17
N ILE A 114 -7.16 -2.70 -4.56
CA ILE A 114 -6.13 -1.85 -5.20
C ILE A 114 -4.96 -2.70 -5.71
N LEU A 115 -4.45 -3.61 -4.89
CA LEU A 115 -3.38 -4.52 -5.27
C LEU A 115 -3.76 -5.38 -6.47
N ASN A 116 -4.95 -5.99 -6.44
CA ASN A 116 -5.42 -6.85 -7.52
C ASN A 116 -5.62 -6.07 -8.83
N GLU A 117 -6.19 -4.86 -8.77
CA GLU A 117 -6.34 -3.98 -9.93
C GLU A 117 -4.97 -3.63 -10.54
N ALA A 118 -3.97 -3.30 -9.72
CA ALA A 118 -2.62 -3.01 -10.19
C ALA A 118 -1.97 -4.24 -10.86
N LEU A 119 -2.08 -5.42 -10.26
CA LEU A 119 -1.53 -6.65 -10.84
C LEU A 119 -2.22 -7.05 -12.15
N VAL A 120 -3.53 -6.85 -12.27
CA VAL A 120 -4.28 -7.10 -13.51
C VAL A 120 -3.78 -6.17 -14.63
N GLN A 121 -3.53 -4.89 -14.33
CA GLN A 121 -3.01 -3.94 -15.31
C GLN A 121 -1.59 -4.30 -15.77
N VAL A 122 -0.72 -4.70 -14.84
CA VAL A 122 0.62 -5.20 -15.17
C VAL A 122 0.55 -6.43 -16.08
N LYS A 123 -0.30 -7.41 -15.75
CA LYS A 123 -0.48 -8.62 -16.56
C LYS A 123 -0.98 -8.31 -17.97
N LYS A 124 -1.93 -7.37 -18.11
CA LYS A 124 -2.41 -6.90 -19.42
C LYS A 124 -1.28 -6.26 -20.24
N SER A 125 -0.43 -5.48 -19.58
CA SER A 125 0.72 -4.81 -20.21
C SER A 125 1.78 -5.81 -20.69
N GLU A 126 2.02 -6.86 -19.91
CA GLU A 126 2.92 -7.95 -20.30
C GLU A 126 2.41 -8.73 -21.52
N VAL A 127 1.12 -9.08 -21.54
CA VAL A 127 0.50 -9.76 -22.69
C VAL A 127 0.56 -8.91 -23.96
N LYS A 128 0.34 -7.59 -23.84
CA LYS A 128 0.43 -6.66 -24.97
C LYS A 128 1.86 -6.55 -25.52
N GLY A 129 2.87 -6.47 -24.63
CA GLY A 129 4.28 -6.45 -25.05
C GLY A 129 4.67 -7.70 -25.84
N ARG A 130 4.32 -8.90 -25.34
CA ARG A 130 4.62 -10.17 -26.03
C ARG A 130 3.98 -10.30 -27.42
N ARG A 131 2.90 -9.59 -27.71
CA ARG A 131 2.23 -9.58 -29.04
C ARG A 131 2.88 -8.62 -30.03
N GLN A 132 3.72 -7.69 -29.58
CA GLN A 132 4.45 -6.75 -30.46
C GLN A 132 5.83 -7.27 -30.85
N ASP A 133 6.36 -8.25 -30.10
CA ASP A 133 7.65 -8.91 -30.37
C ASP A 133 7.51 -10.20 -31.23
N GLN A 134 6.30 -10.50 -31.74
CA GLN A 134 6.01 -11.59 -32.69
C GLN A 134 5.62 -11.03 -34.05
#